data_AF-A0A956V9K3-F1
#
_entry.id   AF-A0A956V9K3-F1
#
_cell.length_a   1.000
_cell.length_b   1.000
_cell.length_c   1.000
_cell.angle_alpha   90.00
_cell.angle_beta   90.00
_cell.angle_gamma   90.00
#
_symmetry.space_group_name_H-M   'P 1'
#
loop_
_entity.id
_entity.type
_entity.pdbx_description
1 polymer ?
#
loop_
_entity_poly.entity_id
_entity_poly.type
_entity_poly.pdbx_seq_one_letter_code
_entity_poly.pdbx_strand_id
1 'polypeptide(L)'
;MLKSLQNFIANPKPSRQEALGVLRANFALMFLAQVLVAILLAVLLRLLSKPQHGSVLVSQILVLFTLLQLPLGVSLPLFASRHGGKGAALSATLLMSVLLSTSAWFAAFAFLIGSQNSYLMIMLLLLIIYYNTGFFLCGHFANVALKEPPEKANGSDETEQLAQNSTDIPS
;
A
#
# COMPACT_ATOMS: atom_id res chain seq x y z
N MET A 1 -17.43 6.53 4.16
CA MET A 1 -16.00 6.46 3.77
C MET A 1 -15.60 7.59 2.82
N LEU A 2 -16.32 7.83 1.71
CA LEU A 2 -16.03 8.95 0.79
C LEU A 2 -15.95 10.32 1.50
N LYS A 3 -16.87 10.61 2.42
CA LYS A 3 -16.87 11.86 3.20
C LYS A 3 -15.60 12.05 4.05
N SER A 4 -15.06 10.97 4.63
CA SER A 4 -13.82 11.04 5.43
C SER A 4 -12.58 11.27 4.54
N LEU A 5 -12.56 10.69 3.33
CA LEU A 5 -11.50 10.92 2.36
C LEU A 5 -11.54 12.37 1.84
N GLN A 6 -12.74 12.86 1.50
CA GLN A 6 -12.94 14.25 1.09
C GLN A 6 -12.54 15.21 2.20
N ASN A 7 -12.93 14.95 3.46
CA ASN A 7 -12.51 15.77 4.59
C ASN A 7 -10.99 15.72 4.83
N PHE A 8 -10.33 14.58 4.63
CA PHE A 8 -8.87 14.47 4.76
C PHE A 8 -8.12 15.26 3.67
N ILE A 9 -8.66 15.25 2.45
CA ILE A 9 -8.11 16.01 1.33
C ILE A 9 -8.38 17.51 1.52
N ALA A 10 -9.58 17.87 1.95
CA ALA A 10 -10.02 19.25 2.10
C ALA A 10 -9.45 19.94 3.35
N ASN A 11 -9.21 19.22 4.46
CA ASN A 11 -8.62 19.81 5.65
C ASN A 11 -7.12 20.01 5.48
N PRO A 12 -6.58 21.24 5.56
CA PRO A 12 -5.16 21.51 5.38
C PRO A 12 -4.29 20.88 6.48
N LYS A 13 -4.77 20.73 7.71
CA LYS A 13 -4.06 20.09 8.84
C LYS A 13 -4.90 18.98 9.49
N PRO A 14 -4.96 17.77 8.91
CA PRO A 14 -5.68 16.64 9.51
C PRO A 14 -4.97 16.19 10.78
N SER A 15 -5.73 15.75 11.78
CA SER A 15 -5.14 15.14 12.96
C SER A 15 -4.48 13.81 12.62
N ARG A 16 -3.49 13.39 13.41
CA ARG A 16 -2.82 12.08 13.25
C ARG A 16 -3.81 10.91 13.26
N GLN A 17 -4.83 11.00 14.11
CA GLN A 17 -5.85 9.95 14.25
C GLN A 17 -6.74 9.86 13.00
N GLU A 18 -7.15 10.99 12.44
CA GLU A 18 -7.90 11.02 11.17
C GLU A 18 -7.06 10.49 10.01
N ALA A 19 -5.80 10.92 9.89
CA ALA A 19 -4.88 10.42 8.88
C ALA A 19 -4.71 8.90 8.97
N LEU A 20 -4.45 8.38 10.18
CA LEU A 20 -4.30 6.96 10.42
C LEU A 20 -5.56 6.17 10.07
N GLY A 21 -6.73 6.65 10.49
CA GLY A 21 -8.01 6.03 10.20
C GLY A 21 -8.26 5.94 8.70
N VAL A 22 -8.06 7.04 7.97
CA VAL A 22 -8.25 7.10 6.52
C VAL A 22 -7.25 6.19 5.79
N LEU A 23 -5.96 6.21 6.15
CA LEU A 23 -4.95 5.38 5.50
C LEU A 23 -5.19 3.89 5.75
N ARG A 24 -5.50 3.48 6.99
CA ARG A 24 -5.84 2.09 7.32
C ARG A 24 -7.07 1.61 6.56
N ALA A 25 -8.08 2.45 6.47
CA ALA A 25 -9.31 2.09 5.79
C ALA A 25 -9.08 1.94 4.27
N ASN A 26 -8.31 2.85 3.63
CA ASN A 26 -7.92 2.70 2.23
C ASN A 26 -7.06 1.47 1.99
N PHE A 27 -6.07 1.21 2.86
CA PHE A 27 -5.25 0.00 2.80
C PHE A 27 -6.13 -1.26 2.85
N ALA A 28 -7.00 -1.36 3.86
CA ALA A 28 -7.86 -2.52 4.05
C ALA A 28 -8.81 -2.73 2.86
N LEU A 29 -9.40 -1.66 2.34
CA LEU A 29 -10.31 -1.72 1.20
C LEU A 29 -9.60 -2.19 -0.06
N MET A 30 -8.44 -1.60 -0.39
CA MET A 30 -7.70 -1.96 -1.59
C MET A 30 -7.08 -3.36 -1.50
N PHE A 31 -6.53 -3.73 -0.34
CA PHE A 31 -6.00 -5.06 -0.09
C PHE A 31 -7.10 -6.12 -0.21
N LEU A 32 -8.25 -5.90 0.42
CA LEU A 32 -9.38 -6.83 0.38
C LEU A 32 -9.95 -6.95 -1.04
N ALA A 33 -10.06 -5.83 -1.78
CA ALA A 33 -10.49 -5.86 -3.17
C ALA A 33 -9.59 -6.77 -4.02
N GLN A 34 -8.27 -6.66 -3.88
CA GLN A 34 -7.31 -7.52 -4.59
C GLN A 34 -7.43 -8.99 -4.18
N VAL A 35 -7.59 -9.28 -2.89
CA VAL A 35 -7.81 -10.64 -2.38
C VAL A 35 -9.09 -11.25 -2.97
N LEU A 36 -10.19 -10.50 -2.95
CA LEU A 36 -11.48 -10.96 -3.47
C LEU A 36 -11.42 -11.21 -4.97
N VAL A 37 -10.78 -10.33 -5.73
CA VAL A 37 -10.57 -10.53 -7.17
C VAL A 37 -9.73 -11.78 -7.44
N ALA A 38 -8.65 -12.00 -6.70
CA ALA A 38 -7.82 -13.19 -6.83
C ALA A 38 -8.61 -14.48 -6.52
N ILE A 39 -9.40 -14.49 -5.44
CA ILE A 39 -10.26 -15.63 -5.07
C ILE A 39 -11.31 -15.88 -6.16
N LEU A 40 -12.02 -14.85 -6.61
CA LEU A 40 -13.05 -14.97 -7.62
C LEU A 40 -12.47 -15.56 -8.92
N LEU A 41 -11.33 -15.04 -9.37
CA LEU A 41 -10.65 -15.56 -10.56
C LEU A 41 -10.23 -17.02 -10.36
N ALA A 42 -9.64 -17.36 -9.22
CA ALA A 42 -9.22 -18.74 -8.93
C ALA A 42 -10.40 -19.72 -8.96
N VAL A 43 -11.53 -19.34 -8.35
CA VAL A 43 -12.75 -20.14 -8.35
C VAL A 43 -13.31 -20.29 -9.76
N LEU A 44 -13.43 -19.21 -10.53
CA LEU A 44 -13.94 -19.26 -11.90
C LEU A 44 -13.07 -20.17 -12.78
N LEU A 45 -11.75 -19.99 -12.73
CA LEU A 45 -10.82 -20.83 -13.48
C LEU A 45 -10.83 -22.28 -13.01
N ARG A 46 -11.01 -22.53 -11.72
CA ARG A 46 -11.14 -23.90 -11.18
C ARG A 46 -12.42 -24.60 -11.64
N LEU A 47 -13.52 -23.87 -11.79
CA LEU A 47 -14.77 -24.40 -12.34
C LEU A 47 -14.65 -24.72 -13.85
N LEU A 48 -13.81 -23.97 -14.57
CA LEU A 48 -13.55 -24.16 -16.00
C LEU A 48 -12.48 -25.23 -16.30
N SER A 49 -11.62 -25.52 -15.33
CA SER A 49 -10.44 -26.39 -15.52
C SER A 49 -10.67 -27.80 -14.98
N LYS A 50 -10.03 -28.79 -15.61
CA LYS A 50 -9.99 -30.16 -15.06
C LYS A 50 -9.10 -30.22 -13.81
N PRO A 51 -9.34 -31.17 -12.89
CA PRO A 51 -8.49 -31.38 -11.72
C PRO A 51 -7.03 -31.62 -12.14
N GLN A 52 -6.13 -30.75 -11.68
CA GLN A 52 -4.69 -30.90 -11.88
C GLN A 52 -4.03 -31.51 -10.64
N HIS A 53 -2.99 -32.31 -10.86
CA HIS A 53 -2.11 -32.80 -9.80
C HIS A 53 -1.02 -31.74 -9.54
N GLY A 54 -0.99 -31.19 -8.33
CA GLY A 54 -0.07 -30.14 -7.98
C GLY A 54 1.38 -30.61 -7.90
N SER A 55 2.28 -29.86 -8.52
CA SER A 55 3.72 -30.06 -8.36
C SER A 55 4.18 -29.40 -7.06
N VAL A 56 4.80 -30.20 -6.18
CA VAL A 56 5.39 -29.73 -4.92
C VAL A 56 6.43 -28.63 -5.16
N LEU A 57 7.24 -28.78 -6.21
CA LEU A 57 8.26 -27.80 -6.57
C LEU A 57 7.64 -26.43 -6.90
N VAL A 58 6.52 -26.41 -7.63
CA VAL A 58 5.82 -25.17 -7.96
C VAL A 58 5.26 -24.52 -6.69
N SER A 59 4.67 -25.29 -5.78
CA SER A 59 4.18 -24.77 -4.49
C SER A 59 5.30 -24.16 -3.65
N GLN A 60 6.48 -24.80 -3.61
CA GLN A 60 7.65 -24.29 -2.89
C GLN A 60 8.16 -22.97 -3.49
N ILE A 61 8.25 -22.90 -4.82
CA ILE A 61 8.64 -21.68 -5.53
C ILE A 61 7.65 -20.56 -5.21
N LEU A 62 6.34 -20.81 -5.29
CA LEU A 62 5.33 -19.80 -4.96
C LEU A 62 5.45 -19.31 -3.52
N VAL A 63 5.73 -20.19 -2.56
CA VAL A 63 5.97 -19.79 -1.15
C VAL A 63 7.24 -18.95 -1.03
N LEU A 64 8.32 -19.32 -1.71
CA LEU A 64 9.56 -18.54 -1.71
C LEU A 64 9.36 -17.14 -2.31
N PHE A 65 8.69 -17.04 -3.46
CA PHE A 65 8.32 -15.77 -4.08
C PHE A 65 7.40 -14.95 -3.17
N THR A 66 6.47 -15.61 -2.48
CA THR A 66 5.66 -14.95 -1.48
C THR A 66 6.58 -14.33 -0.43
N LEU A 67 7.44 -15.10 0.24
CA LEU A 67 8.36 -14.59 1.27
C LEU A 67 9.23 -13.41 0.79
N LEU A 68 9.78 -13.49 -0.42
CA LEU A 68 10.58 -12.42 -1.03
C LEU A 68 9.76 -11.16 -1.34
N GLN A 69 8.44 -11.28 -1.50
CA GLN A 69 7.55 -10.14 -1.71
C GLN A 69 7.44 -9.25 -0.47
N LEU A 70 7.64 -9.76 0.76
CA LEU A 70 7.53 -8.94 1.97
C LEU A 70 8.53 -7.77 1.98
N PRO A 71 9.86 -7.99 1.84
CA PRO A 71 10.81 -6.89 1.84
C PRO A 71 10.57 -5.91 0.68
N LEU A 72 10.12 -6.39 -0.49
CA LEU A 72 9.79 -5.53 -1.63
C LEU A 72 8.53 -4.68 -1.37
N GLY A 73 7.48 -5.31 -0.85
CA GLY A 73 6.20 -4.66 -0.50
C GLY A 73 6.30 -3.67 0.65
N VAL A 74 7.38 -3.72 1.44
CA VAL A 74 7.70 -2.75 2.50
C VAL A 74 8.63 -1.66 1.99
N SER A 75 9.74 -2.01 1.34
CA SER A 75 10.79 -1.06 0.96
C SER A 75 10.35 -0.05 -0.11
N LEU A 76 9.60 -0.49 -1.12
CA LEU A 76 9.16 0.38 -2.22
C LEU A 76 8.19 1.49 -1.74
N PRO A 77 7.13 1.19 -0.97
CA PRO A 77 6.28 2.23 -0.39
C PRO A 77 7.02 3.18 0.55
N LEU A 78 7.95 2.66 1.36
CA LEU A 78 8.78 3.51 2.22
C LEU A 78 9.59 4.50 1.39
N PHE A 79 10.22 4.04 0.30
CA PHE A 79 10.95 4.88 -0.63
C PHE A 79 10.05 5.92 -1.30
N ALA A 80 8.86 5.52 -1.78
CA ALA A 80 7.89 6.43 -2.41
C ALA A 80 7.40 7.52 -1.45
N SER A 81 7.30 7.21 -0.15
CA SER A 81 6.83 8.15 0.88
C SER A 81 7.89 9.17 1.35
N ARG A 82 9.13 9.09 0.87
CA ARG A 82 10.26 9.91 1.37
C ARG A 82 10.05 11.42 1.24
N HIS A 83 9.33 11.85 0.21
CA HIS A 83 9.11 13.28 -0.08
C HIS A 83 8.08 13.94 0.87
N GLY A 84 7.45 13.18 1.76
CA GLY A 84 6.51 13.73 2.74
C GLY A 84 5.18 14.17 2.15
N GLY A 85 4.27 14.61 3.03
CA GLY A 85 2.97 15.11 2.65
C GLY A 85 1.89 14.04 2.43
N LYS A 86 0.65 14.51 2.32
CA LYS A 86 -0.55 13.65 2.25
C LYS A 86 -0.61 12.82 0.98
N GLY A 87 -0.26 13.41 -0.16
CA GLY A 87 -0.27 12.73 -1.45
C GLY A 87 0.72 11.56 -1.47
N ALA A 88 1.93 11.77 -0.97
CA ALA A 88 2.94 10.71 -0.86
C ALA A 88 2.51 9.61 0.10
N ALA A 89 1.93 9.94 1.26
CA ALA A 89 1.43 8.96 2.22
C ALA A 89 0.27 8.12 1.65
N LEU A 90 -0.66 8.75 0.93
CA LEU A 90 -1.78 8.06 0.27
C LEU A 90 -1.26 7.14 -0.85
N SER A 91 -0.40 7.66 -1.72
CA SER A 91 0.19 6.90 -2.83
C SER A 91 1.01 5.70 -2.32
N ALA A 92 1.86 5.91 -1.31
CA ALA A 92 2.60 4.83 -0.67
C ALA A 92 1.68 3.79 -0.05
N THR A 93 0.58 4.20 0.60
CA THR A 93 -0.39 3.28 1.19
C THR A 93 -1.10 2.44 0.12
N LEU A 94 -1.49 3.05 -1.00
CA LEU A 94 -2.11 2.35 -2.12
C LEU A 94 -1.11 1.39 -2.78
N LEU A 95 0.10 1.84 -3.08
CA LEU A 95 1.17 1.00 -3.62
C LEU A 95 1.46 -0.20 -2.71
N MET A 96 1.59 0.04 -1.40
CA MET A 96 1.79 -1.01 -0.40
C MET A 96 0.65 -2.02 -0.40
N SER A 97 -0.60 -1.55 -0.43
CA SER A 97 -1.77 -2.44 -0.42
C SER A 97 -1.77 -3.38 -1.62
N VAL A 98 -1.42 -2.87 -2.81
CA VAL A 98 -1.33 -3.66 -4.04
C VAL A 98 -0.18 -4.66 -3.96
N LEU A 99 1.03 -4.21 -3.63
CA LEU A 99 2.22 -5.07 -3.56
C LEU A 99 2.08 -6.20 -2.54
N LEU A 100 1.52 -5.92 -1.36
CA LEU A 100 1.32 -6.93 -0.34
C LEU A 100 0.18 -7.90 -0.70
N SER A 101 -0.86 -7.42 -1.38
CA SER A 101 -1.94 -8.27 -1.88
C SER A 101 -1.53 -9.24 -3.00
N THR A 102 -0.37 -9.03 -3.65
CA THR A 102 0.19 -9.97 -4.62
C THR A 102 0.35 -11.39 -4.04
N SER A 103 0.57 -11.52 -2.73
CA SER A 103 0.59 -12.82 -2.06
C SER A 103 -0.72 -13.61 -2.19
N ALA A 104 -1.87 -12.92 -2.26
CA ALA A 104 -3.17 -13.55 -2.50
C ALA A 104 -3.28 -14.16 -3.90
N TRP A 105 -2.64 -13.53 -4.89
CA TRP A 105 -2.54 -14.07 -6.24
C TRP A 105 -1.71 -15.34 -6.29
N PHE A 106 -0.60 -15.40 -5.56
CA PHE A 106 0.19 -16.64 -5.45
C PHE A 106 -0.59 -17.75 -4.74
N ALA A 107 -1.36 -17.44 -3.70
CA ALA A 107 -2.26 -18.39 -3.05
C ALA A 107 -3.36 -18.89 -4.00
N ALA A 108 -3.95 -17.99 -4.79
CA ALA A 108 -4.91 -18.32 -5.83
C ALA A 108 -4.33 -19.27 -6.89
N PHE A 109 -3.11 -19.00 -7.38
CA PHE A 109 -2.43 -19.89 -8.32
C PHE A 109 -2.08 -21.24 -7.69
N ALA A 110 -1.59 -21.25 -6.45
CA ALA A 110 -1.29 -22.48 -5.71
C ALA A 110 -2.55 -23.36 -5.55
N PHE A 111 -3.70 -22.74 -5.26
CA PHE A 111 -4.98 -23.42 -5.19
C PHE A 111 -5.39 -24.00 -6.55
N LEU A 112 -5.24 -23.22 -7.62
CA LEU A 112 -5.64 -23.61 -8.97
C LEU A 112 -4.87 -24.84 -9.47
N ILE A 113 -3.56 -24.89 -9.25
CA ILE A 113 -2.70 -26.02 -9.63
C ILE A 113 -2.89 -27.26 -8.73
N GLY A 114 -3.70 -27.17 -7.68
CA GLY A 114 -3.92 -28.28 -6.75
C GLY A 114 -2.74 -28.53 -5.81
N SER A 115 -2.11 -27.47 -5.31
CA SER A 115 -1.03 -27.57 -4.31
C SER A 115 -1.50 -28.31 -3.05
N GLN A 116 -0.56 -28.95 -2.35
CA GLN A 116 -0.87 -29.60 -1.07
C GLN A 116 -1.39 -28.60 -0.04
N ASN A 117 -2.33 -29.04 0.79
CA ASN A 117 -2.99 -28.20 1.80
C ASN A 117 -1.99 -27.51 2.75
N SER A 118 -0.85 -28.14 3.06
CA SER A 118 0.20 -27.55 3.90
C SER A 118 0.74 -26.24 3.31
N TYR A 119 1.06 -26.19 2.01
CA TYR A 119 1.54 -24.98 1.35
C TYR A 119 0.47 -23.90 1.28
N LEU A 120 -0.81 -24.28 1.05
CA LEU A 120 -1.92 -23.34 1.07
C LEU A 120 -2.10 -22.69 2.45
N MET A 121 -1.97 -23.46 3.53
CA MET A 121 -2.03 -22.93 4.90
C MET A 121 -0.88 -21.98 5.20
N ILE A 122 0.35 -22.31 4.74
CA ILE A 122 1.50 -21.40 4.85
C ILE A 122 1.23 -20.10 4.12
N MET A 123 0.69 -20.15 2.89
CA MET A 123 0.37 -18.94 2.13
C MET A 123 -0.73 -18.10 2.78
N LEU A 124 -1.73 -18.75 3.37
CA LEU A 124 -2.78 -18.04 4.11
C LEU A 124 -2.20 -17.33 5.35
N LEU A 125 -1.31 -18.01 6.09
CA LEU A 125 -0.60 -17.42 7.22
C LEU A 125 0.24 -16.21 6.77
N LEU A 126 0.97 -16.33 5.65
CA LEU A 126 1.72 -15.22 5.07
C LEU A 126 0.79 -14.07 4.69
N LEU A 127 -0.35 -14.34 4.04
CA LEU A 127 -1.33 -13.30 3.70
C LEU A 127 -1.80 -12.51 4.93
N ILE A 128 -2.04 -13.19 6.06
CA ILE A 128 -2.38 -12.55 7.33
C ILE A 128 -1.21 -11.69 7.83
N ILE A 129 0.03 -12.18 7.78
CA ILE A 129 1.22 -11.41 8.14
C ILE A 129 1.34 -10.16 7.27
N TYR A 130 1.02 -10.24 5.98
CA TYR A 130 1.15 -9.13 5.03
C TYR A 130 0.10 -8.07 5.31
N TYR A 131 -1.15 -8.50 5.57
CA TYR A 131 -2.21 -7.59 6.01
C TYR A 131 -1.80 -6.84 7.28
N ASN A 132 -1.35 -7.56 8.32
CA ASN A 132 -0.93 -6.94 9.58
C ASN A 132 0.24 -5.97 9.38
N THR A 133 1.25 -6.38 8.60
CA THR A 133 2.42 -5.55 8.29
C THR A 133 1.99 -4.23 7.65
N GLY A 134 1.16 -4.29 6.60
CA GLY A 134 0.66 -3.08 5.95
C GLY A 134 -0.19 -2.22 6.87
N PHE A 135 -1.05 -2.84 7.70
CA PHE A 135 -1.89 -2.12 8.66
C PHE A 135 -1.08 -1.37 9.73
N PHE A 136 0.04 -1.95 10.18
CA PHE A 136 0.98 -1.29 11.09
C PHE A 136 1.76 -0.18 10.39
N LEU A 137 2.20 -0.38 9.14
CA LEU A 137 2.92 0.61 8.36
C LEU A 137 2.09 1.87 8.05
N CYS A 138 0.76 1.77 7.99
CA CYS A 138 -0.11 2.94 7.94
C CYS A 138 0.14 3.92 9.11
N GLY A 139 0.59 3.44 10.27
CA GLY A 139 1.04 4.27 11.40
C GLY A 139 2.24 5.13 11.07
N HIS A 140 3.21 4.58 10.33
CA HIS A 140 4.36 5.32 9.84
C HIS A 140 3.92 6.36 8.79
N PHE A 141 3.09 5.97 7.83
CA PHE A 141 2.59 6.89 6.79
C PHE A 141 1.69 8.00 7.32
N ALA A 142 0.96 7.76 8.42
CA ALA A 142 0.24 8.82 9.11
C ALA A 142 1.19 9.91 9.61
N ASN A 143 2.38 9.55 10.11
CA ASN A 143 3.39 10.53 10.50
C ASN A 143 4.00 11.25 9.28
N VAL A 144 4.18 10.53 8.16
CA VAL A 144 4.65 11.12 6.90
C VAL A 144 3.65 12.14 6.34
N ALA A 145 2.35 11.86 6.46
CA ALA A 145 1.28 12.75 5.99
C ALA A 145 1.24 14.09 6.71
N LEU A 146 1.78 14.15 7.93
CA LEU A 146 1.87 15.36 8.76
C LEU A 146 3.13 16.19 8.49
N LYS A 147 4.11 15.64 7.75
CA LYS A 147 5.29 16.40 7.33
C LYS A 147 4.93 17.32 6.17
N GLU A 148 5.37 18.57 6.24
CA GLU A 148 5.18 19.51 5.14
C GLU A 148 6.00 19.09 3.91
N PRO A 149 5.45 19.19 2.69
CA PRO A 149 6.20 18.91 1.47
C PRO A 149 7.37 19.90 1.33
N PRO A 150 8.56 19.45 0.91
CA PRO A 150 9.76 20.30 0.79
C PRO A 150 9.55 21.49 -0.15
N GLU A 151 8.62 21.39 -1.12
CA GLU A 151 8.31 22.45 -2.08
C GLU A 151 7.66 23.69 -1.43
N LYS A 152 7.02 23.57 -0.26
CA LYS A 152 6.46 24.72 0.48
C LYS A 152 7.46 25.42 1.39
N ALA A 153 8.60 24.79 1.67
CA ALA A 153 9.63 25.38 2.53
C ALA A 153 10.53 26.38 1.76
N ASN A 154 10.66 26.23 0.44
CA ASN A 154 11.51 27.13 -0.37
C ASN A 154 10.74 28.32 -0.98
N GLY A 155 9.43 28.21 -1.19
CA GLY A 155 8.63 29.27 -1.82
C GLY A 155 8.29 30.46 -0.91
N SER A 156 8.34 30.30 0.42
CA SER A 156 8.15 31.42 1.36
C SER A 156 9.36 32.36 1.37
N ASP A 157 10.57 31.83 1.20
CA ASP A 157 11.80 32.63 1.31
C ASP A 157 12.07 33.46 0.05
N GLU A 158 11.78 32.95 -1.16
CA GLU A 158 11.98 33.70 -2.41
C GLU A 158 10.95 34.83 -2.60
N THR A 159 9.70 34.62 -2.17
CA THR A 159 8.64 35.63 -2.30
C THR A 159 8.85 36.80 -1.33
N GLU A 160 9.38 36.53 -0.13
CA GLU A 160 9.71 37.56 0.86
C GLU A 160 10.99 38.34 0.47
N GLN A 161 11.98 37.67 -0.14
CA GLN A 161 13.17 38.33 -0.67
C GLN A 161 12.87 39.23 -1.89
N LEU A 162 12.00 38.81 -2.82
CA LEU A 162 11.59 39.64 -3.95
C LEU A 162 10.75 40.87 -3.52
N ALA A 163 9.94 40.72 -2.47
CA ALA A 163 9.18 41.83 -1.90
C ALA A 163 10.09 42.86 -1.20
N GLN A 164 11.14 42.42 -0.49
CA GLN A 164 12.12 43.33 0.13
C GLN A 164 12.95 44.09 -0.91
N ASN A 165 13.44 43.40 -1.95
CA ASN A 165 14.29 44.02 -2.99
C ASN A 165 13.57 45.06 -3.87
N SER A 166 12.24 45.07 -3.86
CA SER A 166 11.42 46.03 -4.63
C SER A 166 11.19 47.36 -3.90
N THR A 167 11.57 47.46 -2.61
CA THR A 167 11.36 48.65 -1.77
C THR A 167 12.58 49.58 -1.74
N ASP A 168 13.72 49.13 -2.24
CA ASP A 168 15.00 49.85 -2.25
C ASP A 168 15.31 50.51 -3.61
N ILE A 169 14.29 50.95 -4.35
CA ILE A 169 14.51 51.80 -5.54
C ILE A 169 14.47 53.26 -5.08
N PRO A 170 15.61 53.94 -4.87
CA PRO A 170 15.61 55.38 -4.61
C PRO A 170 15.11 56.12 -5.85
N SER A 171 14.07 56.91 -5.65
CA SER A 171 13.53 57.90 -6.60
C SER A 171 14.47 59.09 -6.80
#